data_AF-A0A661PDB4-F1
#
_entry.id   AF-A0A661PDB4-F1
#
_cell.length_a   1.000
_cell.length_b   1.000
_cell.length_c   1.000
_cell.angle_alpha   90.00
_cell.angle_beta   90.00
_cell.angle_gamma   90.00
#
_symmetry.space_group_name_H-M   'P 1'
#
loop_
_entity.id
_entity.type
_entity.pdbx_description
1 polymer ?
#
loop_
_entity_poly.entity_id
_entity_poly.type
_entity_poly.pdbx_seq_one_letter_code
_entity_poly.pdbx_strand_id
1 'polypeptide(L)'
;ILDRLDSEKRDNLLGWVYNPIIKPRSREPITGEETLRELRIDEVSYNIFKEKCYEIATVFDQILLVPALVNFILQHHFVISDLTEINVAVERHESAIAYYQNLIREIDSDKKEDKENLLFYQKIAQEIYEKYGYTSPTENLKEGFERMVKMSTEFRDTEESRIKTNYSLYEYFCENVLSPLLEEDIGLKI
;
A
#
# COMPACT_ATOMS: atom_id res chain seq x y z
N ILE A 1 13.08 -21.14 -6.18
CA ILE A 1 11.80 -20.89 -6.90
C ILE A 1 11.69 -19.42 -7.33
N LEU A 2 11.67 -18.44 -6.41
CA LEU A 2 11.49 -17.01 -6.73
C LEU A 2 12.51 -16.42 -7.74
N ASP A 3 13.74 -16.94 -7.79
CA ASP A 3 14.76 -16.50 -8.77
C ASP A 3 14.38 -16.79 -10.23
N ARG A 4 13.46 -17.73 -10.47
CA ARG A 4 13.03 -18.14 -11.82
C ARG A 4 11.86 -17.32 -12.36
N LEU A 5 11.26 -16.48 -11.53
CA LEU A 5 10.13 -15.64 -11.92
C LEU A 5 10.61 -14.51 -12.83
N ASP A 6 9.72 -14.06 -13.72
CA ASP A 6 9.86 -12.76 -14.37
C ASP A 6 10.09 -11.66 -13.32
N SER A 7 11.11 -10.82 -13.54
CA SER A 7 11.56 -9.85 -12.54
C SER A 7 10.51 -8.80 -12.23
N GLU A 8 9.77 -8.33 -13.24
CA GLU A 8 8.74 -7.31 -13.04
C GLU A 8 7.56 -7.88 -12.26
N LYS A 9 7.05 -9.06 -12.65
CA LYS A 9 5.99 -9.74 -11.91
C LYS A 9 6.40 -10.09 -10.48
N ARG A 10 7.65 -10.54 -10.29
CA ARG A 10 8.21 -10.83 -8.96
C ARG A 10 8.23 -9.59 -8.08
N ASP A 11 8.73 -8.47 -8.60
CA ASP A 11 8.84 -7.26 -7.80
C ASP A 11 7.45 -6.65 -7.50
N ASN A 12 6.49 -6.77 -8.41
CA ASN A 12 5.08 -6.41 -8.16
C ASN A 12 4.43 -7.31 -7.11
N LEU A 13 4.74 -8.62 -7.12
CA LEU A 13 4.26 -9.57 -6.12
C LEU A 13 4.82 -9.29 -4.73
N LEU A 14 6.14 -9.08 -4.65
CA LEU A 14 6.88 -9.00 -3.39
C LEU A 14 7.02 -7.59 -2.84
N GLY A 15 6.68 -6.55 -3.61
CA GLY A 15 6.93 -5.15 -3.25
C GLY A 15 6.39 -4.76 -1.87
N TRP A 16 5.23 -5.30 -1.48
CA TRP A 16 4.63 -5.08 -0.16
C TRP A 16 5.37 -5.80 0.98
N VAL A 17 6.04 -6.92 0.68
CA VAL A 17 6.80 -7.74 1.64
C VAL A 17 8.23 -7.25 1.80
N TYR A 18 8.77 -6.51 0.82
CA TYR A 18 10.10 -5.94 0.90
C TYR A 18 10.28 -5.05 2.13
N ASN A 19 9.37 -4.11 2.40
CA ASN A 19 9.52 -3.18 3.52
C ASN A 19 9.57 -3.86 4.91
N PRO A 20 8.66 -4.77 5.29
CA PRO A 20 8.71 -5.40 6.61
C PRO A 20 9.94 -6.29 6.82
N ILE A 21 10.52 -6.84 5.73
CA ILE A 21 11.70 -7.72 5.79
C ILE A 21 13.00 -6.92 5.74
N ILE A 22 13.14 -5.98 4.80
CA ILE A 22 14.34 -5.15 4.63
C ILE A 22 14.44 -4.10 5.72
N LYS A 23 13.30 -3.53 6.15
CA LYS A 23 13.20 -2.39 7.09
C LYS A 23 14.09 -1.21 6.66
N PRO A 24 13.90 -0.69 5.43
CA PRO A 24 14.72 0.40 4.93
C PRO A 24 14.56 1.65 5.80
N ARG A 25 15.65 2.35 6.05
CA ARG A 25 15.61 3.66 6.70
C ARG A 25 15.05 4.71 5.76
N SER A 26 14.33 5.65 6.34
CA SER A 26 13.84 6.85 5.66
C SER A 26 14.37 8.08 6.38
N ARG A 27 14.62 9.15 5.63
CA ARG A 27 14.85 10.48 6.20
C ARG A 27 13.52 11.21 6.37
N GLU A 28 13.55 12.28 7.16
CA GLU A 28 12.43 13.20 7.23
C GLU A 28 12.22 13.91 5.88
N PRO A 29 10.96 14.16 5.49
CA PRO A 29 10.65 15.01 4.35
C PRO A 29 11.11 16.45 4.61
N ILE A 30 11.75 17.03 3.61
CA ILE A 30 12.09 18.46 3.54
C ILE A 30 10.91 19.23 2.93
N THR A 31 10.16 18.61 2.01
CA THR A 31 8.98 19.21 1.38
C THR A 31 7.78 18.28 1.47
N GLY A 32 6.57 18.84 1.33
CA GLY A 32 5.33 18.06 1.27
C GLY A 32 5.09 17.33 -0.06
N GLU A 33 6.02 17.42 -1.02
CA GLU A 33 5.88 16.84 -2.36
C GLU A 33 6.69 15.56 -2.54
N GLU A 34 7.55 15.21 -1.57
CA GLU A 34 8.42 14.05 -1.65
C GLU A 34 7.64 12.74 -1.44
N THR A 35 7.87 11.80 -2.33
CA THR A 35 7.31 10.44 -2.28
C THR A 35 8.04 9.59 -1.24
N LEU A 36 7.37 8.56 -0.70
CA LEU A 36 8.01 7.56 0.17
C LEU A 36 9.24 6.90 -0.46
N ARG A 37 9.32 6.85 -1.80
CA ARG A 37 10.48 6.35 -2.53
C ARG A 37 11.66 7.31 -2.43
N GLU A 38 11.43 8.62 -2.52
CA GLU A 38 12.47 9.66 -2.42
C GLU A 38 12.96 9.88 -0.99
N LEU A 39 12.12 9.57 -0.01
CA LEU A 39 12.48 9.59 1.41
C LEU A 39 13.34 8.39 1.82
N ARG A 40 13.36 7.33 1.02
CA ARG A 40 14.07 6.09 1.33
C ARG A 40 15.57 6.27 1.15
N ILE A 41 16.33 5.98 2.20
CA ILE A 41 17.80 6.05 2.21
C ILE A 41 18.39 4.73 1.68
N ASP A 42 17.84 3.61 2.15
CA ASP A 42 18.36 2.29 1.84
C ASP A 42 17.76 1.74 0.54
N GLU A 43 18.57 1.02 -0.25
CA GLU A 43 18.08 0.35 -1.45
C GLU A 43 17.05 -0.74 -1.07
N VAL A 44 16.00 -0.86 -1.88
CA VAL A 44 15.02 -1.94 -1.79
C VAL A 44 14.97 -2.63 -3.12
N SER A 45 15.53 -3.84 -3.14
CA SER A 45 15.57 -4.71 -4.30
C SER A 45 15.38 -6.16 -3.87
N TYR A 46 15.03 -7.02 -4.83
CA TYR A 46 14.87 -8.46 -4.59
C TYR A 46 16.14 -9.10 -3.99
N ASN A 47 17.33 -8.66 -4.41
CA ASN A 47 18.59 -9.21 -3.90
C ASN A 47 18.76 -8.92 -2.41
N ILE A 48 18.50 -7.68 -1.98
CA ILE A 48 18.55 -7.29 -0.57
C ILE A 48 17.47 -8.04 0.23
N PHE A 49 16.26 -8.15 -0.32
CA PHE A 49 15.19 -8.95 0.29
C PHE A 49 15.61 -10.41 0.51
N LYS A 50 16.21 -11.03 -0.50
CA LYS A 50 16.69 -12.42 -0.45
C LYS A 50 17.80 -12.61 0.59
N GLU A 51 18.78 -11.71 0.63
CA GLU A 51 19.83 -11.70 1.65
C GLU A 51 19.25 -11.62 3.06
N LYS A 52 18.30 -10.70 3.28
CA LYS A 52 17.61 -10.55 4.58
C LYS A 52 16.79 -11.78 4.96
N CYS A 53 16.15 -12.45 4.01
CA CYS A 53 15.48 -13.72 4.29
C CYS A 53 16.47 -14.80 4.75
N TYR A 54 17.66 -14.90 4.13
CA TYR A 54 18.69 -15.83 4.59
C TYR A 54 19.24 -15.48 5.96
N GLU A 55 19.45 -14.20 6.26
CA GLU A 55 19.82 -13.75 7.61
C GLU A 55 18.78 -14.18 8.66
N ILE A 56 17.49 -13.93 8.39
CA ILE A 56 16.38 -14.33 9.28
C ILE A 56 16.36 -15.85 9.45
N ALA A 57 16.59 -16.62 8.38
CA ALA A 57 16.62 -18.08 8.43
C ALA A 57 17.75 -18.66 9.29
N THR A 58 18.75 -17.86 9.69
CA THR A 58 19.78 -18.31 10.65
C THR A 58 19.28 -18.38 12.09
N VAL A 59 18.20 -17.64 12.41
CA VAL A 59 17.61 -17.54 13.75
C VAL A 59 16.15 -18.00 13.80
N PHE A 60 15.51 -18.17 12.65
CA PHE A 60 14.11 -18.57 12.51
C PHE A 60 13.99 -19.78 11.59
N ASP A 61 13.22 -20.79 12.00
CA ASP A 61 13.09 -22.03 11.24
C ASP A 61 12.51 -21.78 9.84
N GLN A 62 13.14 -22.34 8.81
CA GLN A 62 12.70 -22.19 7.42
C GLN A 62 11.30 -22.79 7.21
N ILE A 63 10.95 -23.85 7.93
CA ILE A 63 9.63 -24.49 7.93
C ILE A 63 8.54 -23.51 8.38
N LEU A 64 8.89 -22.50 9.19
CA LEU A 64 7.96 -21.45 9.61
C LEU A 64 8.08 -20.20 8.73
N LEU A 65 9.29 -19.84 8.30
CA LEU A 65 9.53 -18.62 7.51
C LEU A 65 8.84 -18.68 6.15
N VAL A 66 9.01 -19.80 5.42
CA VAL A 66 8.50 -19.93 4.06
C VAL A 66 6.97 -19.89 4.03
N PRO A 67 6.23 -20.68 4.84
CA PRO A 67 4.78 -20.57 4.89
C PRO A 67 4.28 -19.21 5.35
N ALA A 68 4.98 -18.54 6.29
CA ALA A 68 4.60 -17.20 6.72
C ALA A 68 4.69 -16.19 5.57
N LEU A 69 5.78 -16.22 4.78
CA LEU A 69 5.94 -15.35 3.62
C LEU A 69 4.92 -15.67 2.53
N VAL A 70 4.72 -16.94 2.20
CA VAL A 70 3.74 -17.39 1.20
C VAL A 70 2.33 -16.97 1.61
N ASN A 71 1.94 -17.21 2.86
CA ASN A 71 0.63 -16.82 3.37
C ASN A 71 0.46 -15.29 3.36
N PHE A 72 1.49 -14.52 3.74
CA PHE A 72 1.42 -13.07 3.70
C PHE A 72 1.20 -12.54 2.27
N ILE A 73 1.92 -13.08 1.28
CA ILE A 73 1.78 -12.71 -0.14
C ILE A 73 0.37 -13.07 -0.63
N LEU A 74 -0.09 -14.30 -0.36
CA LEU A 74 -1.41 -14.77 -0.79
C LEU A 74 -2.53 -13.96 -0.16
N GLN A 75 -2.48 -13.70 1.15
CA GLN A 75 -3.50 -12.90 1.84
C GLN A 75 -3.55 -11.49 1.28
N HIS A 76 -2.40 -10.84 1.10
CA HIS A 76 -2.35 -9.49 0.55
C HIS A 76 -2.98 -9.44 -0.85
N HIS A 77 -2.52 -10.29 -1.76
CA HIS A 77 -3.02 -10.31 -3.13
C HIS A 77 -4.47 -10.74 -3.21
N PHE A 78 -4.91 -11.71 -2.42
CA PHE A 78 -6.32 -12.12 -2.37
C PHE A 78 -7.22 -10.97 -1.95
N VAL A 79 -6.89 -10.25 -0.88
CA VAL A 79 -7.69 -9.13 -0.36
C VAL A 79 -7.82 -8.00 -1.40
N ILE A 80 -6.77 -7.69 -2.15
CA ILE A 80 -6.80 -6.63 -3.17
C ILE A 80 -7.28 -7.10 -4.55
N SER A 81 -7.61 -8.39 -4.68
CA SER A 81 -8.06 -9.02 -5.93
C SER A 81 -9.51 -9.51 -5.87
N ASP A 82 -10.22 -9.24 -4.78
CA ASP A 82 -11.58 -9.71 -4.61
C ASP A 82 -12.54 -8.99 -5.56
N LEU A 83 -12.84 -9.65 -6.69
CA LEU A 83 -13.75 -9.16 -7.72
C LEU A 83 -15.19 -9.00 -7.20
N THR A 84 -15.57 -9.70 -6.13
CA THR A 84 -16.93 -9.61 -5.59
C THR A 84 -17.17 -8.30 -4.85
N GLU A 85 -16.10 -7.61 -4.45
CA GLU A 85 -16.12 -6.37 -3.69
C GLU A 85 -15.82 -5.12 -4.56
N ILE A 86 -15.72 -5.25 -5.90
CA ILE A 86 -15.44 -4.10 -6.79
C ILE A 86 -16.43 -2.96 -6.55
N ASN A 87 -17.73 -3.26 -6.54
CA ASN A 87 -18.76 -2.24 -6.35
C ASN A 87 -18.63 -1.56 -4.99
N VAL A 88 -18.29 -2.32 -3.95
CA VAL A 88 -18.07 -1.78 -2.59
C VAL A 88 -16.84 -0.88 -2.56
N ALA A 89 -15.76 -1.23 -3.27
CA ALA A 89 -14.58 -0.38 -3.40
C ALA A 89 -14.89 0.92 -4.14
N VAL A 90 -15.65 0.85 -5.24
CA VAL A 90 -16.11 2.02 -6.00
C VAL A 90 -16.98 2.92 -5.13
N GLU A 91 -17.98 2.37 -4.42
CA GLU A 91 -18.86 3.12 -3.51
C GLU A 91 -18.07 3.82 -2.38
N ARG A 92 -17.02 3.18 -1.84
CA ARG A 92 -16.12 3.79 -0.84
C ARG A 92 -15.39 5.00 -1.44
N HIS A 93 -14.88 4.90 -2.65
CA HIS A 93 -14.23 6.02 -3.32
C HIS A 93 -15.22 7.14 -3.65
N GLU A 94 -16.43 6.83 -4.10
CA GLU A 94 -17.48 7.83 -4.33
C GLU A 94 -17.88 8.55 -3.04
N SER A 95 -18.04 7.81 -1.95
CA SER A 95 -18.33 8.36 -0.62
C SER A 95 -17.20 9.29 -0.15
N ALA A 96 -15.94 8.89 -0.36
CA ALA A 96 -14.78 9.72 -0.04
C ALA A 96 -14.74 11.01 -0.88
N ILE A 97 -14.98 10.91 -2.20
CA ILE A 97 -15.05 12.07 -3.10
C ILE A 97 -16.14 13.04 -2.63
N ALA A 98 -17.34 12.54 -2.36
CA ALA A 98 -18.46 13.36 -1.89
C ALA A 98 -18.13 14.07 -0.57
N TYR A 99 -17.50 13.35 0.36
CA TYR A 99 -17.05 13.90 1.64
C TYR A 99 -16.04 15.04 1.46
N TYR A 100 -14.97 14.83 0.69
CA TYR A 100 -13.95 15.87 0.48
C TYR A 100 -14.48 17.06 -0.33
N GLN A 101 -15.36 16.82 -1.30
CA GLN A 101 -16.05 17.90 -2.02
C GLN A 101 -16.94 18.73 -1.09
N ASN A 102 -17.60 18.11 -0.11
CA ASN A 102 -18.37 18.84 0.89
C ASN A 102 -17.46 19.72 1.76
N LEU A 103 -16.34 19.18 2.23
CA LEU A 103 -15.35 19.96 3.01
C LEU A 103 -14.81 21.16 2.22
N ILE A 104 -14.55 21.00 0.92
CA ILE A 104 -14.15 22.11 0.04
C ILE A 104 -15.24 23.20 -0.02
N ARG A 105 -16.51 22.80 -0.14
CA ARG A 105 -17.64 23.76 -0.15
C ARG A 105 -17.80 24.48 1.19
N GLU A 106 -17.56 23.80 2.30
CA GLU A 106 -17.56 24.39 3.65
C GLU A 106 -16.43 25.40 3.82
N ILE A 107 -15.25 25.16 3.23
CA ILE A 107 -14.14 26.15 3.22
C ILE A 107 -14.54 27.40 2.44
N ASP A 108 -15.22 27.22 1.30
CA ASP A 108 -15.69 28.33 0.46
C ASP A 108 -16.96 29.03 0.99
N SER A 109 -17.58 28.47 2.03
CA SER A 109 -18.78 29.01 2.68
C SER A 109 -18.44 30.22 3.55
N ASP A 110 -19.23 31.28 3.46
CA ASP A 110 -19.12 32.42 4.37
C ASP A 110 -19.78 32.19 5.74
N LYS A 111 -20.35 31.01 5.98
CA LYS A 111 -20.97 30.68 7.27
C LYS A 111 -19.90 30.52 8.34
N LYS A 112 -20.10 31.23 9.46
CA LYS A 112 -19.17 31.23 10.59
C LYS A 112 -18.99 29.84 11.22
N GLU A 113 -20.06 29.06 11.34
CA GLU A 113 -20.06 27.71 11.94
C GLU A 113 -19.19 26.73 11.16
N ASP A 114 -19.27 26.75 9.81
CA ASP A 114 -18.47 25.90 8.92
C ASP A 114 -16.96 26.18 9.11
N LYS A 115 -16.58 27.46 9.24
CA LYS A 115 -15.18 27.87 9.46
C LYS A 115 -14.63 27.41 10.82
N GLU A 116 -15.44 27.42 11.88
CA GLU A 116 -15.03 26.97 13.23
C GLU A 116 -14.76 25.45 13.26
N ASN A 117 -15.61 24.66 12.59
CA ASN A 117 -15.41 23.21 12.48
C ASN A 117 -14.13 22.87 11.69
N LEU A 118 -13.88 23.56 10.58
CA LEU A 118 -12.66 23.36 9.79
C LEU A 118 -11.38 23.70 10.56
N LEU A 119 -11.38 24.80 11.32
CA LEU A 119 -10.27 25.17 12.19
C LEU A 119 -9.99 24.11 13.27
N PHE A 120 -11.05 23.49 13.81
CA PHE A 120 -10.92 22.40 14.76
C PHE A 120 -10.23 21.17 14.14
N TYR A 121 -10.65 20.75 12.95
CA TYR A 121 -10.00 19.65 12.23
C TYR A 121 -8.56 19.99 11.86
N GLN A 122 -8.28 21.23 11.44
CA GLN A 122 -6.92 21.70 11.16
C GLN A 122 -6.03 21.55 12.39
N LYS A 123 -6.52 21.97 13.55
CA LYS A 123 -5.80 21.90 14.81
C LYS A 123 -5.52 20.46 15.23
N ILE A 124 -6.51 19.56 15.15
CA ILE A 124 -6.31 18.14 15.45
C ILE A 124 -5.28 17.53 14.50
N ALA A 125 -5.40 17.81 13.21
CA ALA A 125 -4.44 17.32 12.23
C ALA A 125 -3.04 17.78 12.61
N GLN A 126 -2.85 19.09 12.87
CA GLN A 126 -1.58 19.66 13.27
C GLN A 126 -1.01 19.00 14.55
N GLU A 127 -1.83 18.80 15.59
CA GLU A 127 -1.41 18.11 16.82
C GLU A 127 -0.96 16.66 16.55
N ILE A 128 -1.64 15.94 15.65
CA ILE A 128 -1.22 14.60 15.22
C ILE A 128 0.11 14.67 14.46
N TYR A 129 0.25 15.60 13.51
CA TYR A 129 1.49 15.78 12.75
C TYR A 129 2.67 16.06 13.67
N GLU A 130 2.52 17.01 14.60
CA GLU A 130 3.54 17.35 15.60
C GLU A 130 3.89 16.18 16.51
N LYS A 131 2.87 15.43 16.98
CA LYS A 131 3.07 14.27 17.87
C LYS A 131 3.88 13.15 17.22
N TYR A 132 3.73 12.94 15.92
CA TYR A 132 4.39 11.86 15.19
C TYR A 132 5.59 12.32 14.35
N GLY A 133 5.99 13.59 14.46
CA GLY A 133 7.13 14.16 13.73
C GLY A 133 6.89 14.34 12.23
N TYR A 134 5.64 14.26 11.77
CA TYR A 134 5.29 14.45 10.37
C TYR A 134 5.19 15.93 10.03
N THR A 135 5.63 16.33 8.83
CA THR A 135 5.35 17.66 8.30
C THR A 135 3.87 17.76 7.91
N SER A 136 3.18 18.77 8.46
CA SER A 136 1.77 19.03 8.11
C SER A 136 1.64 19.28 6.61
N PRO A 137 0.80 18.53 5.86
CA PRO A 137 0.65 18.71 4.43
C PRO A 137 -0.07 20.03 4.18
N THR A 138 0.72 21.02 3.72
CA THR A 138 0.34 22.34 3.21
C THR A 138 -0.41 23.26 4.18
N GLU A 139 -0.02 24.53 4.18
CA GLU A 139 -0.73 25.62 4.87
C GLU A 139 -2.17 25.82 4.33
N ASN A 140 -2.54 25.15 3.23
CA ASN A 140 -3.85 25.24 2.57
C ASN A 140 -4.63 23.91 2.60
N LEU A 141 -5.58 23.81 3.53
CA LEU A 141 -6.49 22.66 3.66
C LEU A 141 -7.28 22.34 2.38
N LYS A 142 -7.68 23.37 1.63
CA LYS A 142 -8.48 23.20 0.40
C LYS A 142 -7.70 22.41 -0.64
N GLU A 143 -6.46 22.79 -0.89
CA GLU A 143 -5.56 22.07 -1.81
C GLU A 143 -5.34 20.62 -1.35
N GLY A 144 -5.23 20.40 -0.03
CA GLY A 144 -5.19 19.07 0.55
C GLY A 144 -6.39 18.21 0.17
N PHE A 145 -7.61 18.74 0.35
CA PHE A 145 -8.84 18.03 -0.02
C PHE A 145 -8.98 17.85 -1.54
N GLU A 146 -8.58 18.83 -2.34
CA GLU A 146 -8.56 18.71 -3.81
C GLU A 146 -7.65 17.58 -4.28
N ARG A 147 -6.46 17.41 -3.66
CA ARG A 147 -5.58 16.26 -3.92
C ARG A 147 -6.25 14.94 -3.55
N MET A 148 -6.98 14.88 -2.43
CA MET A 148 -7.71 13.68 -2.01
C MET A 148 -8.86 13.33 -2.95
N VAL A 149 -9.58 14.34 -3.46
CA VAL A 149 -10.62 14.15 -4.50
C VAL A 149 -9.99 13.58 -5.77
N LYS A 150 -8.89 14.17 -6.24
CA LYS A 150 -8.18 13.70 -7.44
C LYS A 150 -7.72 12.25 -7.29
N MET A 151 -7.03 11.93 -6.20
CA MET A 151 -6.54 10.57 -5.93
C MET A 151 -7.68 9.54 -5.84
N SER A 152 -8.77 9.88 -5.14
CA SER A 152 -9.93 8.98 -5.01
C SER A 152 -10.65 8.78 -6.34
N THR A 153 -10.68 9.81 -7.20
CA THR A 153 -11.23 9.73 -8.55
C THR A 153 -10.39 8.81 -9.43
N GLU A 154 -9.07 8.98 -9.42
CA GLU A 154 -8.13 8.12 -10.15
C GLU A 154 -8.25 6.65 -9.69
N PHE A 155 -8.36 6.39 -8.38
CA PHE A 155 -8.58 5.03 -7.88
C PHE A 155 -9.92 4.46 -8.31
N ARG A 156 -11.02 5.20 -8.15
CA ARG A 156 -12.34 4.77 -8.63
C ARG A 156 -12.31 4.38 -10.10
N ASP A 157 -11.72 5.23 -10.94
CA ASP A 157 -11.71 5.06 -12.39
C ASP A 157 -10.79 3.92 -12.86
N THR A 158 -9.84 3.52 -12.03
CA THR A 158 -8.88 2.43 -12.33
C THR A 158 -9.13 1.15 -11.52
N GLU A 159 -10.16 1.13 -10.65
CA GLU A 159 -10.34 0.08 -9.63
C GLU A 159 -10.49 -1.31 -10.25
N GLU A 160 -11.34 -1.45 -11.26
CA GLU A 160 -11.55 -2.73 -11.96
C GLU A 160 -10.26 -3.25 -12.60
N SER A 161 -9.48 -2.36 -13.25
CA SER A 161 -8.21 -2.71 -13.88
C SER A 161 -7.17 -3.15 -12.84
N ARG A 162 -7.10 -2.44 -11.70
CA ARG A 162 -6.20 -2.76 -10.59
C ARG A 162 -6.53 -4.12 -9.99
N ILE A 163 -7.80 -4.39 -9.71
CA ILE A 163 -8.24 -5.68 -9.14
C ILE A 163 -7.94 -6.82 -10.11
N LYS A 164 -8.21 -6.67 -11.41
CA LYS A 164 -7.85 -7.69 -12.42
C LYS A 164 -6.34 -7.92 -12.51
N THR A 165 -5.54 -6.86 -12.42
CA THR A 165 -4.08 -6.95 -12.44
C THR A 165 -3.57 -7.72 -11.23
N ASN A 166 -4.08 -7.40 -10.03
CA ASN A 166 -3.71 -8.11 -8.81
C ASN A 166 -4.15 -9.58 -8.86
N TYR A 167 -5.34 -9.87 -9.40
CA TYR A 167 -5.83 -11.24 -9.54
C TYR A 167 -4.91 -12.05 -10.47
N SER A 168 -4.46 -11.45 -11.58
CA SER A 168 -3.47 -12.07 -12.46
C SER A 168 -2.12 -12.34 -11.76
N LEU A 169 -1.68 -11.45 -10.87
CA LEU A 169 -0.48 -11.69 -10.05
C LEU A 169 -0.72 -12.83 -9.06
N TYR A 170 -1.89 -12.87 -8.41
CA TYR A 170 -2.27 -13.97 -7.51
C TYR A 170 -2.22 -15.33 -8.21
N GLU A 171 -2.85 -15.46 -9.38
CA GLU A 171 -2.82 -16.69 -10.19
C GLU A 171 -1.39 -17.06 -10.56
N TYR A 172 -0.61 -16.09 -11.05
CA TYR A 172 0.79 -16.29 -11.40
C TYR A 172 1.63 -16.78 -10.22
N PHE A 173 1.41 -16.24 -9.02
CA PHE A 173 2.09 -16.70 -7.80
C PHE A 173 1.68 -18.12 -7.41
N CYS A 174 0.39 -18.45 -7.52
CA CYS A 174 -0.10 -19.80 -7.24
C CYS A 174 0.53 -20.83 -8.19
N GLU A 175 0.58 -20.54 -9.49
CA GLU A 175 1.13 -21.43 -10.51
C GLU A 175 2.65 -21.59 -10.42
N ASN A 176 3.38 -20.48 -10.19
CA ASN A 176 4.84 -20.46 -10.36
C ASN A 176 5.61 -20.54 -9.04
N VAL A 177 4.93 -20.40 -7.90
CA VAL A 177 5.54 -20.47 -6.57
C VAL A 177 4.86 -21.51 -5.70
N LEU A 178 3.55 -21.41 -5.51
CA LEU A 178 2.84 -22.31 -4.58
C LEU A 178 2.81 -23.76 -5.09
N SER A 179 2.41 -24.01 -6.35
CA SER A 179 2.37 -25.38 -6.89
C SER A 179 3.74 -26.06 -6.85
N PRO A 180 4.84 -25.43 -7.33
CA PRO A 180 6.16 -26.05 -7.26
C PRO A 180 6.63 -26.31 -5.82
N LEU A 181 6.32 -25.42 -4.86
CA LEU A 181 6.64 -25.65 -3.45
C LEU A 181 5.93 -26.88 -2.90
N LEU A 182 4.64 -27.07 -3.22
CA LEU A 182 3.86 -28.22 -2.75
C LEU A 182 4.33 -29.53 -3.40
N GLU A 183 4.73 -29.49 -4.66
CA GLU A 183 5.31 -30.64 -5.37
C GLU A 183 6.67 -31.05 -4.77
N GLU A 184 7.52 -30.08 -4.41
CA GLU A 184 8.84 -30.32 -3.82
C GLU A 184 8.75 -30.88 -2.38
N ASP A 185 7.87 -30.34 -1.53
CA ASP A 185 7.78 -30.74 -0.11
C ASP A 185 6.98 -32.03 0.14
N ILE A 186 5.93 -32.29 -0.64
CA ILE A 186 4.99 -33.39 -0.35
C ILE A 186 5.20 -34.58 -1.30
N GLY A 187 5.95 -34.40 -2.40
CA GLY A 187 6.07 -35.42 -3.45
C GLY A 187 4.74 -35.74 -4.15
N LEU A 188 3.71 -34.93 -3.93
CA LEU A 188 2.44 -34.99 -4.65
C LEU A 188 2.67 -34.41 -6.04
N LYS A 189 2.79 -35.28 -7.04
CA LYS A 189 2.55 -34.87 -8.43
C LYS A 189 1.05 -34.60 -8.56
N ILE A 190 0.67 -33.33 -8.66
CA ILE A 190 -0.69 -32.88 -8.99
C ILE A 190 -0.93 -33.06 -10.48
#